data_AF-A0A2D6E1H3-F1
#
_entry.id   AF-A0A2D6E1H3-F1
#
_cell.length_a   1.000
_cell.length_b   1.000
_cell.length_c   1.000
_cell.angle_alpha   90.00
_cell.angle_beta   90.00
_cell.angle_gamma   90.00
#
_symmetry.space_group_name_H-M   'P 1'
#
loop_
_entity.id
_entity.type
_entity.pdbx_description
1 polymer ?
#
loop_
_entity_poly.entity_id
_entity_poly.type
_entity_poly.pdbx_seq_one_letter_code
_entity_poly.pdbx_strand_id
1 'polypeptide(L)'
;MEFFDQKQEVLDIQLTPYGRYLLSLGRLRPVYYTFFDEDIIYDASYAGLSEVQNDIEDRILKNSPRVKQQTVYSGVETNYKRQTKMITKALQANTQGHELVEGTKSGAAYANMQHPLERDYGLGMPMGKTSLDNDNPPAWRALMMSGEIQSSTKTLEDETIGSSLRIPQLNIDLTYNLTAHNIESETLEELEYKALKKNNHVTFSPIFDDGTYLKIEGQHILLMLEEMNVPFEKENFDIEVFETVIGEKRETNHFPLFFDVQNTE
;
A
#
# COMPACT_ATOMS: atom_id res chain seq x y z
N MET A 1 26.29 21.49 -28.01
CA MET A 1 24.99 22.18 -27.90
C MET A 1 24.02 21.33 -28.67
N GLU A 2 23.20 20.58 -27.96
CA GLU A 2 22.12 19.81 -28.55
C GLU A 2 20.89 20.70 -28.53
N PHE A 3 20.21 20.84 -29.67
CA PHE A 3 19.01 21.66 -29.78
C PHE A 3 17.86 20.89 -29.14
N PHE A 4 17.32 21.43 -28.05
CA PHE A 4 16.22 20.84 -27.29
C PHE A 4 14.88 21.11 -27.98
N ASP A 5 14.19 20.07 -28.44
CA ASP A 5 12.81 20.20 -28.94
C ASP A 5 11.84 20.12 -27.75
N GLN A 6 11.39 21.29 -27.28
CA GLN A 6 10.48 21.44 -26.15
C GLN A 6 9.15 20.69 -26.32
N LYS A 7 8.77 20.28 -27.53
CA LYS A 7 7.55 19.48 -27.77
C LYS A 7 7.77 17.98 -27.66
N GLN A 8 9.00 17.50 -27.85
CA GLN A 8 9.33 16.08 -27.83
C GLN A 8 10.01 15.67 -26.52
N GLU A 9 10.82 16.55 -25.94
CA GLU A 9 11.57 16.31 -24.71
C GLU A 9 10.93 17.06 -23.55
N VAL A 10 9.79 16.55 -23.06
CA VAL A 10 8.98 17.21 -22.01
C VAL A 10 9.47 16.87 -20.59
N LEU A 11 10.26 15.80 -20.43
CA LEU A 11 10.64 15.27 -19.12
C LEU A 11 12.10 14.82 -19.08
N ASP A 12 12.88 15.41 -18.17
CA ASP A 12 14.24 14.97 -17.81
C ASP A 12 14.19 14.14 -16.51
N ILE A 13 14.75 12.93 -16.54
CA ILE A 13 14.75 12.02 -15.38
C ILE A 13 16.14 11.98 -14.77
N GLN A 14 16.25 12.49 -13.54
CA GLN A 14 17.48 12.41 -12.77
C GLN A 14 17.38 11.33 -11.70
N LEU A 15 18.26 10.33 -11.81
CA LEU A 15 18.29 9.24 -10.85
C LEU A 15 19.01 9.64 -9.56
N THR A 16 18.44 9.26 -8.43
CA THR A 16 19.10 9.34 -7.11
C THR A 16 20.36 8.43 -7.09
N PRO A 17 21.28 8.59 -6.12
CA PRO A 17 22.42 7.69 -5.98
C PRO A 17 22.00 6.21 -5.93
N TYR A 18 20.93 5.89 -5.22
CA TYR A 18 20.38 4.54 -5.14
C TYR A 18 19.76 4.08 -6.48
N GLY A 19 19.04 4.96 -7.18
CA GLY A 19 18.54 4.67 -8.53
C GLY A 19 19.67 4.36 -9.51
N ARG A 20 20.78 5.11 -9.48
CA ARG A 20 21.98 4.83 -10.29
C ARG A 20 22.61 3.49 -9.92
N TYR A 21 22.66 3.15 -8.63
CA TYR A 21 23.13 1.84 -8.17
C TYR A 21 22.27 0.70 -8.73
N LEU A 22 20.94 0.78 -8.61
CA LEU A 22 20.02 -0.21 -9.17
C LEU A 22 20.13 -0.33 -10.69
N LEU A 23 20.33 0.78 -11.39
CA LEU A 23 20.56 0.78 -12.84
C LEU A 23 21.88 0.07 -13.18
N SER A 24 22.96 0.33 -12.43
CA SER A 24 24.25 -0.34 -12.63
C SER A 24 24.19 -1.85 -12.44
N LEU A 25 23.25 -2.33 -11.62
CA LEU A 25 22.97 -3.75 -11.41
C LEU A 25 22.01 -4.36 -12.44
N GLY A 26 21.44 -3.55 -13.34
CA GLY A 26 20.39 -3.98 -14.28
C GLY A 26 19.05 -4.30 -13.60
N ARG A 27 18.83 -3.82 -12.37
CA ARG A 27 17.63 -4.11 -11.57
C ARG A 27 16.62 -2.97 -11.53
N LEU A 28 16.98 -1.80 -12.06
CA LEU A 28 16.06 -0.66 -12.13
C LEU A 28 14.99 -0.91 -13.20
N ARG A 29 13.76 -1.23 -12.75
CA ARG A 29 12.58 -1.44 -13.61
C ARG A 29 11.36 -0.70 -13.04
N PRO A 30 11.29 0.63 -13.19
CA PRO A 30 10.14 1.40 -12.75
C PRO A 30 8.92 1.04 -13.62
N VAL A 31 7.77 0.86 -12.98
CA VAL A 31 6.47 0.62 -13.65
C VAL A 31 5.51 1.78 -13.37
N TYR A 32 5.57 2.33 -12.15
CA TYR A 32 4.71 3.40 -11.68
C TYR A 32 5.55 4.62 -11.27
N TYR A 33 4.93 5.80 -11.30
CA TYR A 33 5.49 7.04 -10.79
C TYR A 33 4.42 7.79 -10.00
N THR A 34 4.83 8.59 -9.03
CA THR A 34 3.95 9.45 -8.26
C THR A 34 4.59 10.83 -8.13
N PHE A 35 3.78 11.87 -8.17
CA PHE A 35 4.25 13.22 -7.92
C PHE A 35 4.24 13.50 -6.43
N PHE A 36 5.23 14.23 -5.95
CA PHE A 36 5.30 14.71 -4.58
C PHE A 36 5.61 16.20 -4.63
N ASP A 37 4.98 16.96 -3.74
CA ASP A 37 5.19 18.39 -3.64
C ASP A 37 4.95 18.83 -2.19
N GLU A 38 6.05 18.98 -1.45
CA GLU A 38 6.01 19.43 -0.05
C GLU A 38 6.62 20.83 0.12
N ASP A 39 7.33 21.34 -0.89
CA ASP A 39 8.03 22.62 -0.83
C ASP A 39 7.28 23.76 -1.54
N ILE A 40 6.18 23.47 -2.23
CA ILE A 40 5.37 24.48 -2.94
C ILE A 40 4.03 24.71 -2.24
N ILE A 41 3.80 25.97 -1.86
CA ILE A 41 2.47 26.46 -1.50
C ILE A 41 1.85 27.08 -2.75
N TYR A 42 0.86 26.41 -3.35
CA TYR A 42 0.17 26.90 -4.54
C TYR A 42 -0.71 28.11 -4.27
N ASP A 43 -1.48 28.08 -3.19
CA ASP A 43 -2.35 29.19 -2.78
C ASP A 43 -1.78 29.90 -1.55
N ALA A 44 -1.39 31.17 -1.74
CA ALA A 44 -0.89 32.07 -0.72
C ALA A 44 -1.86 32.31 0.45
N SER A 45 -3.16 32.10 0.25
CA SER A 45 -4.16 32.27 1.31
C SER A 45 -3.88 31.37 2.50
N TYR A 46 -3.41 30.14 2.25
CA TYR A 46 -3.00 29.19 3.29
C TYR A 46 -1.75 29.61 4.05
N ALA A 47 -0.94 30.51 3.47
CA ALA A 47 0.21 31.13 4.12
C ALA A 47 -0.14 32.48 4.78
N GLY A 48 -1.42 32.89 4.78
CA GLY A 48 -1.86 34.19 5.29
C GLY A 48 -1.43 35.36 4.41
N LEU A 49 -1.08 35.09 3.15
CA LEU A 49 -0.68 36.07 2.15
C LEU A 49 -1.82 36.30 1.16
N SER A 50 -1.92 37.50 0.62
CA SER A 50 -2.85 37.84 -0.47
C SER A 50 -2.03 38.25 -1.68
N GLU A 51 -2.21 37.53 -2.79
CA GLU A 51 -1.50 37.79 -4.04
C GLU A 51 -2.47 37.72 -5.23
N VAL A 52 -2.08 38.31 -6.35
CA VAL A 52 -2.83 38.23 -7.61
C VAL A 52 -2.41 36.98 -8.36
N GLN A 53 -3.33 36.33 -9.06
CA GLN A 53 -3.09 35.09 -9.81
C GLN A 53 -1.83 35.13 -10.70
N ASN A 54 -1.56 36.27 -11.35
CA ASN A 54 -0.41 36.42 -12.24
C ASN A 54 0.95 36.44 -11.51
N ASP A 55 0.96 36.81 -10.23
CA ASP A 55 2.19 36.93 -9.44
C ASP A 55 2.60 35.58 -8.80
N ILE A 56 1.70 34.58 -8.83
CA ILE A 56 1.92 33.23 -8.27
C ILE A 56 3.10 32.54 -8.96
N GLU A 57 3.18 32.64 -10.30
CA GLU A 57 4.27 32.03 -11.08
C GLU A 57 5.64 32.56 -10.63
N ASP A 58 5.75 33.89 -10.54
CA ASP A 58 7.00 34.55 -10.15
C ASP A 58 7.38 34.19 -8.71
N ARG A 59 6.41 34.08 -7.80
CA ARG A 59 6.64 33.60 -6.44
C ARG A 59 7.24 32.19 -6.43
N ILE A 60 6.56 31.23 -7.05
CA ILE A 60 6.90 29.80 -6.98
C ILE A 60 8.18 29.44 -7.74
N LEU A 61 8.42 30.08 -8.89
CA LEU A 61 9.53 29.73 -9.78
C LEU A 61 10.78 30.58 -9.57
N LYS A 62 10.63 31.87 -9.27
CA LYS A 62 11.76 32.83 -9.26
C LYS A 62 12.13 33.28 -7.85
N ASN A 63 11.15 33.56 -7.00
CA ASN A 63 11.38 34.21 -5.71
C ASN A 63 11.60 33.20 -4.57
N SER A 64 11.08 31.98 -4.69
CA SER A 64 11.26 30.92 -3.70
C SER A 64 12.57 30.15 -3.89
N PRO A 65 13.55 30.26 -2.97
CA PRO A 65 14.77 29.47 -3.05
C PRO A 65 14.46 27.99 -2.78
N ARG A 66 14.90 27.09 -3.66
CA ARG A 66 14.77 25.64 -3.49
C ARG A 66 16.09 25.00 -3.11
N VAL A 67 16.02 24.05 -2.19
CA VAL A 67 17.19 23.24 -1.81
C VAL A 67 17.43 22.20 -2.90
N LYS A 68 18.64 22.17 -3.47
CA LYS A 68 19.02 21.08 -4.38
C LYS A 68 19.02 19.76 -3.62
N GLN A 69 18.68 18.67 -4.32
CA GLN A 69 18.74 17.32 -3.77
C GLN A 69 20.06 17.09 -3.04
N GLN A 70 19.98 16.76 -1.76
CA GLN A 70 21.16 16.48 -0.94
C GLN A 70 21.64 15.07 -1.25
N THR A 71 22.73 14.95 -1.99
CA THR A 71 23.36 13.66 -2.23
C THR A 71 24.31 13.31 -1.09
N VAL A 72 24.04 12.20 -0.40
CA VAL A 72 24.97 11.67 0.60
C VAL A 72 26.15 11.04 -0.14
N TYR A 73 27.36 11.57 0.11
CA TYR A 73 28.60 10.96 -0.35
C TYR A 73 29.15 10.05 0.75
N SER A 74 29.39 8.79 0.41
CA SER A 74 30.03 7.82 1.30
C SER A 74 31.29 7.27 0.64
N GLY A 75 32.38 7.21 1.41
CA GLY A 75 33.64 6.64 0.93
C GLY A 75 33.53 5.12 0.78
N VAL A 76 34.21 4.56 -0.22
CA VAL A 76 34.24 3.11 -0.49
C VAL A 76 34.65 2.32 0.76
N GLU A 77 35.68 2.78 1.47
CA GLU A 77 36.15 2.19 2.73
C GLU A 77 35.11 2.20 3.84
N THR A 78 34.31 3.26 3.93
CA THR A 78 33.25 3.38 4.92
C THR A 78 32.13 2.39 4.62
N ASN A 79 31.77 2.23 3.35
CA ASN A 79 30.76 1.28 2.91
C ASN A 79 31.23 -0.16 3.10
N TYR A 80 32.49 -0.47 2.77
CA TYR A 80 33.10 -1.78 3.00
C TYR A 80 33.09 -2.14 4.49
N LYS A 81 33.59 -1.26 5.36
CA LYS A 81 33.58 -1.48 6.81
C LYS A 81 32.18 -1.70 7.38
N ARG A 82 31.16 -0.99 6.87
CA ARG A 82 29.77 -1.16 7.28
C ARG A 82 29.20 -2.50 6.81
N GLN A 83 29.42 -2.86 5.55
CA GLN A 83 28.95 -4.12 4.99
C GLN A 83 29.54 -5.32 5.75
N THR A 84 30.86 -5.28 6.02
CA THR A 84 31.52 -6.30 6.83
C THR A 84 30.92 -6.37 8.24
N LYS A 85 30.66 -5.24 8.90
CA LYS A 85 29.99 -5.23 10.23
C LYS A 85 28.58 -5.83 10.20
N MET A 86 27.78 -5.55 9.16
CA MET A 86 26.44 -6.13 9.03
C MET A 86 26.50 -7.64 8.83
N ILE A 87 27.38 -8.12 7.94
CA ILE A 87 27.61 -9.55 7.71
C ILE A 87 28.08 -10.23 8.99
N THR A 88 29.04 -9.64 9.71
CA THR A 88 29.51 -10.19 11.00
C THR A 88 28.39 -10.26 12.03
N LYS A 89 27.54 -9.22 12.15
CA LYS A 89 26.40 -9.20 13.08
C LYS A 89 25.35 -10.26 12.71
N ALA A 90 25.10 -10.45 11.42
CA ALA A 90 24.21 -11.49 10.90
C ALA A 90 24.72 -12.91 11.19
N LEU A 91 26.02 -13.14 10.97
CA LEU A 91 26.67 -14.42 11.29
C LEU A 91 26.63 -14.71 12.80
N GLN A 92 26.85 -13.70 13.65
CA GLN A 92 26.77 -13.84 15.10
C GLN A 92 25.34 -14.12 15.59
N ALA A 93 24.32 -13.54 14.96
CA ALA A 93 22.91 -13.81 15.29
C ALA A 93 22.51 -15.27 15.00
N ASN A 94 23.12 -15.91 13.99
CA ASN A 94 22.88 -17.33 13.66
C ASN A 94 23.55 -18.32 14.62
N THR A 95 24.36 -17.87 15.59
CA THR A 95 24.95 -18.74 16.61
C THR A 95 23.92 -19.27 17.64
N GLN A 96 22.68 -18.79 17.59
CA GLN A 96 21.53 -19.27 18.40
C GLN A 96 20.82 -20.49 17.76
N GLY A 97 21.48 -21.25 16.87
CA GLY A 97 21.09 -22.63 16.57
C GLY A 97 20.05 -22.86 15.46
N HIS A 98 19.86 -21.93 14.53
CA HIS A 98 19.13 -22.24 13.30
C HIS A 98 20.12 -22.54 12.17
N GLU A 99 20.13 -23.79 11.69
CA GLU A 99 20.91 -24.19 10.52
C GLU A 99 20.58 -23.31 9.32
N LEU A 100 21.63 -22.79 8.68
CA LEU A 100 21.52 -22.12 7.40
C LEU A 100 21.02 -23.15 6.38
N VAL A 101 19.75 -23.07 6.01
CA VAL A 101 19.22 -23.84 4.88
C VAL A 101 20.03 -23.46 3.64
N GLU A 102 20.76 -24.43 3.07
CA GLU A 102 21.44 -24.30 1.79
C GLU A 102 20.44 -23.82 0.73
N GLY A 103 20.62 -22.58 0.26
CA GLY A 103 19.70 -21.91 -0.67
C GLY A 103 19.21 -20.55 -0.18
N THR A 104 19.27 -20.28 1.13
CA THR A 104 18.99 -18.95 1.67
C THR A 104 20.19 -18.05 1.37
N LYS A 105 20.16 -17.35 0.23
CA LYS A 105 21.16 -16.34 -0.14
C LYS A 105 21.09 -15.17 0.85
N SER A 106 21.59 -15.35 2.07
CA SER A 106 21.68 -14.32 3.11
C SER A 106 22.56 -13.15 2.65
N GLY A 107 23.49 -13.36 1.71
CA GLY A 107 24.22 -12.29 1.04
C GLY A 107 23.35 -11.38 0.15
N ALA A 108 22.20 -11.86 -0.35
CA ALA A 108 21.30 -11.07 -1.18
C ALA A 108 20.40 -10.12 -0.37
N ALA A 109 20.06 -10.49 0.87
CA ALA A 109 19.26 -9.64 1.76
C ALA A 109 20.00 -8.33 2.14
N TYR A 110 21.32 -8.40 2.33
CA TYR A 110 22.15 -7.22 2.66
C TYR A 110 22.64 -6.43 1.45
N ALA A 111 22.56 -7.01 0.23
CA ALA A 111 22.91 -6.30 -1.00
C ALA A 111 21.79 -5.37 -1.50
N ASN A 112 20.56 -5.56 -1.03
CA ASN A 112 19.38 -4.86 -1.53
C ASN A 112 18.86 -3.75 -0.60
N MET A 113 19.40 -3.61 0.62
CA MET A 113 18.96 -2.57 1.54
C MET A 113 19.55 -1.22 1.12
N GLN A 114 18.67 -0.31 0.67
CA GLN A 114 19.00 1.12 0.59
C GLN A 114 19.50 1.58 1.96
N HIS A 115 20.63 2.28 1.99
CA HIS A 115 21.21 2.74 3.23
C HIS A 115 20.22 3.70 3.94
N PRO A 116 19.98 3.60 5.26
CA PRO A 116 19.04 4.49 5.94
C PRO A 116 19.34 5.99 5.80
N LEU A 117 20.62 6.34 5.63
CA LEU A 117 21.05 7.73 5.33
C LEU A 117 20.73 8.18 3.90
N GLU A 118 20.55 7.24 2.97
CA GLU A 118 20.20 7.50 1.57
C GLU A 118 18.69 7.41 1.33
N ARG A 119 17.92 7.04 2.35
CA ARG A 119 16.45 7.09 2.30
C ARG A 119 16.02 8.54 2.44
N ASP A 120 15.29 9.00 1.44
CA ASP A 120 14.60 10.28 1.50
C ASP A 120 13.27 10.06 2.23
N TYR A 121 13.10 10.73 3.37
CA TYR A 121 11.85 10.75 4.13
C TYR A 121 11.14 12.10 4.01
N GLY A 122 11.67 13.02 3.20
CA GLY A 122 11.13 14.37 3.02
C GLY A 122 10.01 14.47 1.99
N LEU A 123 9.57 13.34 1.43
CA LEU A 123 8.41 13.25 0.54
C LEU A 123 7.43 12.27 1.17
N GLY A 124 6.68 12.74 2.16
CA GLY A 124 5.78 11.98 3.00
C GLY A 124 4.48 11.57 2.32
N MET A 125 3.88 12.44 1.48
CA MET A 125 2.62 12.11 0.79
C MET A 125 2.65 12.48 -0.70
N PRO A 126 2.22 11.57 -1.60
CA PRO A 126 2.08 11.90 -3.00
C PRO A 126 0.92 12.89 -3.21
N MET A 127 1.01 13.68 -4.27
CA MET A 127 -0.08 14.54 -4.71
C MET A 127 -1.26 13.68 -5.18
N GLY A 128 -2.45 13.98 -4.66
CA GLY A 128 -3.69 13.36 -5.08
C GLY A 128 -4.23 13.96 -6.38
N LYS A 129 -5.20 13.28 -7.00
CA LYS A 129 -6.03 13.85 -8.06
C LYS A 129 -7.13 14.70 -7.44
N THR A 130 -7.55 15.78 -8.10
CA THR A 130 -8.74 16.55 -7.72
C THR A 130 -9.41 17.05 -9.00
N SER A 131 -10.74 17.11 -9.00
CA SER A 131 -11.48 17.73 -10.09
C SER A 131 -11.31 19.25 -10.02
N LEU A 132 -11.30 19.90 -11.18
CA LEU A 132 -11.32 21.36 -11.29
C LEU A 132 -12.68 21.97 -10.93
N ASP A 133 -13.73 21.13 -10.86
CA ASP A 133 -15.10 21.58 -10.62
C ASP A 133 -15.39 21.82 -9.13
N ASN A 134 -14.49 21.44 -8.23
CA ASN A 134 -14.73 21.50 -6.79
C ASN A 134 -13.47 21.88 -6.01
N ASP A 135 -13.60 22.79 -5.06
CA ASP A 135 -12.53 23.23 -4.14
C ASP A 135 -12.32 22.25 -2.97
N ASN A 136 -13.15 21.22 -2.86
CA ASN A 136 -13.00 20.22 -1.81
C ASN A 136 -11.88 19.23 -2.13
N PRO A 137 -11.02 18.86 -1.15
CA PRO A 137 -9.98 17.87 -1.36
C PRO A 137 -10.57 16.50 -1.69
N PRO A 138 -9.81 15.62 -2.38
CA PRO A 138 -10.23 14.25 -2.62
C PRO A 138 -10.57 13.55 -1.30
N ALA A 139 -11.66 12.79 -1.30
CA ALA A 139 -12.16 12.12 -0.10
C ALA A 139 -12.82 10.80 -0.43
N TRP A 140 -12.67 9.81 0.45
CA TRP A 140 -13.35 8.53 0.32
C TRP A 140 -14.69 8.55 1.03
N ARG A 141 -15.73 8.12 0.33
CA ARG A 141 -17.05 7.80 0.89
C ARG A 141 -17.20 6.28 0.92
N ALA A 142 -17.31 5.74 2.13
CA ALA A 142 -17.60 4.33 2.38
C ALA A 142 -19.00 4.21 3.00
N LEU A 143 -19.93 3.59 2.27
CA LEU A 143 -21.29 3.32 2.75
C LEU A 143 -21.46 1.81 2.96
N MET A 144 -21.71 1.42 4.21
CA MET A 144 -22.03 0.04 4.56
C MET A 144 -23.49 -0.26 4.22
N MET A 145 -23.71 -1.14 3.24
CA MET A 145 -25.04 -1.61 2.84
C MET A 145 -25.47 -2.88 3.59
N SER A 146 -24.50 -3.71 4.00
CA SER A 146 -24.71 -4.90 4.83
C SER A 146 -23.58 -5.05 5.84
N GLY A 147 -23.94 -5.24 7.12
CA GLY A 147 -23.02 -5.21 8.26
C GLY A 147 -23.11 -3.90 9.06
N GLU A 148 -22.34 -3.79 10.14
CA GLU A 148 -22.30 -2.60 10.99
C GLU A 148 -20.85 -2.13 11.19
N ILE A 149 -20.63 -0.82 11.05
CA ILE A 149 -19.33 -0.20 11.35
C ILE A 149 -19.27 0.06 12.86
N GLN A 150 -18.36 -0.61 13.55
CA GLN A 150 -18.19 -0.45 15.00
C GLN A 150 -17.46 0.86 15.34
N SER A 151 -16.40 1.17 14.59
CA SER A 151 -15.64 2.41 14.77
C SER A 151 -14.88 2.81 13.51
N SER A 152 -14.47 4.08 13.46
CA SER A 152 -13.62 4.61 12.42
C SER A 152 -12.52 5.48 13.01
N THR A 153 -11.30 5.36 12.49
CA THR A 153 -10.14 6.15 12.87
C THR A 153 -9.54 6.79 11.62
N LYS A 154 -9.08 8.04 11.71
CA LYS A 154 -8.56 8.79 10.54
C LYS A 154 -7.11 8.43 10.18
N THR A 155 -6.40 7.81 11.11
CA THR A 155 -4.97 7.53 11.01
C THR A 155 -4.70 6.09 11.40
N LEU A 156 -3.73 5.48 10.73
CA LEU A 156 -3.11 4.24 11.15
C LEU A 156 -1.96 4.60 12.09
N GLU A 157 -2.04 4.11 13.32
CA GLU A 157 -0.96 4.24 14.31
C GLU A 157 -0.03 3.04 14.18
N ASP A 158 1.16 3.25 13.62
CA ASP A 158 2.22 2.26 13.63
C ASP A 158 3.23 2.58 14.74
N GLU A 159 3.20 1.78 15.81
CA GLU A 159 4.12 1.93 16.95
C GLU A 159 5.60 1.74 16.56
N THR A 160 5.91 1.08 15.43
CA THR A 160 7.30 0.81 15.03
C THR A 160 7.97 1.97 14.32
N ILE A 161 7.20 2.83 13.65
CA ILE A 161 7.71 3.97 12.86
C ILE A 161 7.59 5.28 13.64
N GLY A 162 6.75 5.34 14.68
CA GLY A 162 6.56 6.53 15.51
C GLY A 162 5.88 7.70 14.79
N SER A 163 5.39 7.46 13.58
CA SER A 163 4.63 8.42 12.76
C SER A 163 3.23 7.87 12.49
N SER A 164 2.20 8.68 12.71
CA SER A 164 0.85 8.33 12.30
C SER A 164 0.71 8.49 10.78
N LEU A 165 0.33 7.41 10.10
CA LEU A 165 0.02 7.46 8.67
C LEU A 165 -1.44 7.91 8.52
N ARG A 166 -1.70 8.82 7.57
CA ARG A 166 -3.05 9.34 7.30
C ARG A 166 -3.86 8.35 6.43
N ILE A 167 -4.01 7.13 6.94
CA ILE A 167 -4.76 6.05 6.31
C ILE A 167 -6.00 5.78 7.18
N PRO A 168 -7.21 6.14 6.71
CA PRO A 168 -8.45 5.85 7.44
C PRO A 168 -8.62 4.36 7.69
N GLN A 169 -9.01 3.99 8.91
CA GLN A 169 -9.29 2.63 9.35
C GLN A 169 -10.77 2.50 9.70
N LEU A 170 -11.41 1.44 9.23
CA LEU A 170 -12.78 1.08 9.58
C LEU A 170 -12.78 -0.28 10.27
N ASN A 171 -13.35 -0.35 11.47
CA ASN A 171 -13.48 -1.58 12.23
C ASN A 171 -14.88 -2.14 12.06
N ILE A 172 -14.96 -3.38 11.59
CA ILE A 172 -16.21 -4.08 11.27
C ILE A 172 -16.14 -5.46 11.92
N ASP A 173 -17.17 -5.80 12.70
CA ASP A 173 -17.28 -7.12 13.32
C ASP A 173 -18.25 -7.98 12.52
N LEU A 174 -17.81 -9.20 12.19
CA LEU A 174 -18.61 -10.19 11.48
C LEU A 174 -18.84 -11.40 12.36
N THR A 175 -20.11 -11.79 12.48
CA THR A 175 -20.50 -13.01 13.19
C THR A 175 -20.98 -14.05 12.19
N TYR A 176 -20.35 -15.21 12.23
CA TYR A 176 -20.72 -16.38 11.44
C TYR A 176 -21.15 -17.51 12.37
N ASN A 177 -22.25 -18.15 12.04
CA ASN A 177 -22.74 -19.35 12.68
C ASN A 177 -22.24 -20.57 11.91
N LEU A 178 -21.44 -21.41 12.58
CA LEU A 178 -20.97 -22.68 12.04
C LEU A 178 -21.86 -23.82 12.56
N THR A 179 -22.38 -24.64 11.65
CA THR A 179 -23.17 -25.82 12.03
C THR A 179 -22.70 -27.05 11.24
N ALA A 180 -22.43 -28.16 11.92
CA ALA A 180 -22.00 -29.40 11.29
C ALA A 180 -23.21 -30.24 10.83
N HIS A 181 -23.17 -30.73 9.60
CA HIS A 181 -24.22 -31.53 8.98
C HIS A 181 -23.61 -32.79 8.32
N ASN A 182 -24.45 -33.79 8.03
CA ASN A 182 -24.04 -35.02 7.34
C ASN A 182 -24.89 -35.20 6.07
N ILE A 183 -24.26 -35.68 5.00
CA ILE A 183 -24.86 -35.93 3.67
C ILE A 183 -26.08 -36.86 3.73
N GLU A 184 -26.16 -37.75 4.71
CA GLU A 184 -27.30 -38.67 4.84
C GLU A 184 -28.64 -37.94 5.08
N SER A 185 -28.64 -36.67 5.49
CA SER A 185 -29.86 -35.91 5.83
C SER A 185 -30.43 -35.04 4.71
N GLU A 186 -29.61 -34.37 3.89
CA GLU A 186 -30.06 -33.48 2.80
C GLU A 186 -28.97 -33.38 1.72
N THR A 187 -29.36 -33.24 0.45
CA THR A 187 -28.40 -33.02 -0.65
C THR A 187 -27.90 -31.56 -0.65
N LEU A 188 -26.65 -31.33 -1.05
CA LEU A 188 -26.03 -29.99 -1.11
C LEU A 188 -26.85 -29.00 -1.96
N GLU A 189 -27.41 -29.46 -3.08
CA GLU A 189 -28.24 -28.65 -3.99
C GLU A 189 -29.54 -28.15 -3.33
N GLU A 190 -30.18 -28.97 -2.49
CA GLU A 190 -31.39 -28.59 -1.77
C GLU A 190 -31.13 -27.52 -0.69
N LEU A 191 -29.94 -27.57 -0.07
CA LEU A 191 -29.52 -26.62 0.95
C LEU A 191 -29.13 -25.27 0.35
N GLU A 192 -28.45 -25.28 -0.79
CA GLU A 192 -28.08 -24.07 -1.53
C GLU A 192 -29.33 -23.35 -2.06
N TYR A 193 -30.32 -24.11 -2.57
CA TYR A 193 -31.62 -23.56 -2.97
C TYR A 193 -32.41 -22.97 -1.79
N LYS A 194 -32.42 -23.62 -0.62
CA LYS A 194 -33.07 -23.10 0.62
C LYS A 194 -32.36 -21.84 1.14
N ALA A 195 -31.04 -21.76 0.99
CA ALA A 195 -30.23 -20.60 1.38
C ALA A 195 -30.54 -19.37 0.53
N LEU A 196 -30.53 -19.53 -0.81
CA LEU A 196 -30.92 -18.49 -1.77
C LEU A 196 -32.32 -17.92 -1.44
N LYS A 197 -33.27 -18.78 -1.08
CA LYS A 197 -34.65 -18.37 -0.78
C LYS A 197 -34.81 -17.58 0.53
N LYS A 198 -33.82 -17.65 1.45
CA LYS A 198 -33.80 -16.91 2.72
C LYS A 198 -33.00 -15.60 2.65
N ASN A 199 -32.43 -15.24 1.49
CA ASN A 199 -31.56 -14.08 1.34
C ASN A 199 -30.33 -14.10 2.29
N ASN A 200 -29.94 -15.28 2.76
CA ASN A 200 -28.78 -15.48 3.63
C ASN A 200 -27.65 -16.07 2.81
N HIS A 201 -26.43 -15.54 2.95
CA HIS A 201 -25.27 -16.16 2.35
C HIS A 201 -24.91 -17.41 3.16
N VAL A 202 -24.93 -18.55 2.49
CA VAL A 202 -24.57 -19.83 3.08
C VAL A 202 -23.44 -20.40 2.26
N THR A 203 -22.31 -20.62 2.92
CA THR A 203 -21.15 -21.29 2.33
C THR A 203 -21.03 -22.65 2.97
N PHE A 204 -20.62 -23.65 2.18
CA PHE A 204 -20.36 -24.99 2.67
C PHE A 204 -18.87 -25.28 2.62
N SER A 205 -18.34 -25.97 3.63
CA SER A 205 -17.00 -26.53 3.53
C SER A 205 -16.97 -27.66 2.50
N PRO A 206 -15.78 -28.04 2.01
CA PRO A 206 -15.61 -29.34 1.39
C PRO A 206 -16.17 -30.46 2.28
N ILE A 207 -16.67 -31.51 1.65
CA ILE A 207 -17.12 -32.73 2.34
C ILE A 207 -15.88 -33.44 2.89
N PHE A 208 -15.90 -33.78 4.17
CA PHE A 208 -14.86 -34.58 4.80
C PHE A 208 -15.04 -36.07 4.48
N ASP A 209 -13.98 -36.85 4.69
CA ASP A 209 -13.97 -38.30 4.39
C ASP A 209 -15.06 -39.10 5.12
N ASP A 210 -15.59 -38.56 6.23
CA ASP A 210 -16.68 -39.15 7.02
C ASP A 210 -18.09 -38.76 6.55
N GLY A 211 -18.19 -38.03 5.43
CA GLY A 211 -19.45 -37.56 4.87
C GLY A 211 -20.06 -36.35 5.59
N THR A 212 -19.32 -35.74 6.53
CA THR A 212 -19.74 -34.50 7.19
C THR A 212 -19.30 -33.26 6.39
N TYR A 213 -20.02 -32.15 6.59
CA TYR A 213 -19.63 -30.84 6.09
C TYR A 213 -20.05 -29.75 7.07
N LEU A 214 -19.39 -28.60 7.00
CA LEU A 214 -19.71 -27.42 7.79
C LEU A 214 -20.57 -26.48 6.94
N LYS A 215 -21.74 -26.15 7.48
CA LYS A 215 -22.57 -25.07 6.98
C LYS A 215 -22.19 -23.78 7.70
N ILE A 216 -21.76 -22.80 6.92
CA ILE A 216 -21.36 -21.47 7.38
C ILE A 216 -22.49 -20.52 7.00
N GLU A 217 -23.21 -20.04 8.00
CA GLU A 217 -24.29 -19.05 7.85
C GLU A 217 -23.85 -17.74 8.50
N GLY A 218 -23.76 -16.66 7.75
CA GLY A 218 -23.37 -15.38 8.34
C GLY A 218 -23.66 -14.17 7.48
N GLN A 219 -23.35 -13.01 8.06
CA GLN A 219 -23.49 -11.73 7.38
C GLN A 219 -22.35 -11.55 6.38
N HIS A 220 -22.66 -11.03 5.20
CA HIS A 220 -21.66 -10.58 4.24
C HIS A 220 -21.43 -9.08 4.44
N ILE A 221 -20.19 -8.64 4.21
CA ILE A 221 -19.89 -7.21 4.07
C ILE A 221 -20.34 -6.81 2.67
N LEU A 222 -21.26 -5.85 2.60
CA LEU A 222 -21.55 -5.15 1.36
C LEU A 222 -21.23 -3.67 1.57
N LEU A 223 -20.24 -3.18 0.84
CA LEU A 223 -19.74 -1.83 1.01
C LEU A 223 -19.68 -1.14 -0.34
N MET A 224 -20.26 0.05 -0.41
CA MET A 224 -20.16 0.95 -1.56
C MET A 224 -19.03 1.94 -1.29
N LEU A 225 -17.99 1.88 -2.11
CA LEU A 225 -16.86 2.81 -2.08
C LEU A 225 -16.97 3.79 -3.24
N GLU A 226 -16.72 5.05 -2.94
CA GLU A 226 -16.67 6.12 -3.93
C GLU A 226 -15.58 7.13 -3.57
N GLU A 227 -14.75 7.46 -4.55
CA GLU A 227 -13.80 8.55 -4.44
C GLU A 227 -14.51 9.84 -4.87
N MET A 228 -14.68 10.75 -3.93
CA MET A 228 -15.33 12.04 -4.11
C MET A 228 -14.30 13.09 -4.55
N ASN A 229 -14.78 14.08 -5.29
CA ASN A 229 -14.01 15.26 -5.73
C ASN A 229 -12.86 14.95 -6.69
N VAL A 230 -12.91 13.78 -7.34
CA VAL A 230 -11.97 13.39 -8.40
C VAL A 230 -12.71 13.19 -9.73
N PRO A 231 -12.04 13.39 -10.88
CA PRO A 231 -12.61 13.02 -12.18
C PRO A 231 -12.90 11.52 -12.23
N PHE A 232 -14.08 11.15 -12.73
CA PHE A 232 -14.42 9.75 -12.94
C PHE A 232 -13.73 9.24 -14.22
N GLU A 233 -12.73 8.38 -14.05
CA GLU A 233 -12.00 7.71 -15.13
C GLU A 233 -12.59 6.30 -15.38
N LYS A 234 -12.13 5.64 -16.44
CA LYS A 234 -12.54 4.24 -16.72
C LYS A 234 -11.95 3.27 -15.69
N GLU A 235 -10.76 3.58 -15.20
CA GLU A 235 -10.01 2.85 -14.19
C GLU A 235 -9.77 3.84 -13.05
N ASN A 236 -10.45 3.66 -11.92
CA ASN A 236 -10.40 4.61 -10.80
C ASN A 236 -9.50 4.11 -9.66
N PHE A 237 -9.81 2.92 -9.15
CA PHE A 237 -9.08 2.34 -8.03
C PHE A 237 -9.02 0.83 -8.13
N ASP A 238 -7.91 0.28 -7.64
CA ASP A 238 -7.70 -1.14 -7.44
C ASP A 238 -8.00 -1.49 -5.99
N ILE A 239 -8.61 -2.66 -5.77
CA ILE A 239 -8.84 -3.20 -4.44
C ILE A 239 -7.95 -4.42 -4.26
N GLU A 240 -7.11 -4.37 -3.24
CA GLU A 240 -6.30 -5.50 -2.80
C GLU A 240 -6.76 -5.93 -1.41
N VAL A 241 -6.83 -7.24 -1.19
CA VAL A 241 -7.23 -7.82 0.10
C VAL A 241 -6.06 -8.61 0.65
N PHE A 242 -5.77 -8.44 1.93
CA PHE A 242 -4.68 -9.13 2.60
C PHE A 242 -5.16 -9.74 3.91
N GLU A 243 -4.77 -10.97 4.17
CA GLU A 243 -4.79 -11.54 5.52
C GLU A 243 -3.57 -11.03 6.28
N THR A 244 -3.80 -10.38 7.42
CA THR A 244 -2.71 -9.86 8.26
C THR A 244 -2.56 -10.74 9.49
N VAL A 245 -1.37 -11.35 9.64
CA VAL A 245 -1.01 -12.14 10.82
C VAL A 245 0.02 -11.35 11.63
N ILE A 246 -0.32 -11.08 12.89
CA ILE A 246 0.56 -10.39 13.83
C ILE A 246 1.33 -11.45 14.63
N GLY A 247 2.65 -11.56 14.38
CA GLY A 247 3.51 -12.49 15.10
C GLY A 247 3.89 -12.03 16.51
N GLU A 248 4.41 -12.94 17.34
CA GLU A 248 4.80 -12.68 18.75
C GLU A 248 5.85 -11.56 18.90
N LYS A 249 6.64 -11.27 17.86
CA LYS A 249 7.63 -10.20 17.83
C LYS A 249 7.13 -8.89 17.19
N ARG A 250 5.82 -8.73 17.01
CA ARG A 250 5.19 -7.58 16.32
C ARG A 250 5.63 -7.45 14.85
N GLU A 251 6.06 -8.56 14.24
CA GLU A 251 6.20 -8.61 12.79
C GLU A 251 4.80 -8.80 12.19
N THR A 252 4.36 -7.83 11.40
CA THR A 252 3.14 -7.90 10.59
C THR A 252 3.46 -8.57 9.27
N ASN A 253 2.90 -9.77 9.06
CA ASN A 253 2.96 -10.45 7.78
C ASN A 253 1.63 -10.27 7.06
N HIS A 254 1.68 -9.84 5.80
CA HIS A 254 0.51 -9.69 4.94
C HIS A 254 0.54 -10.78 3.86
N PHE A 255 -0.54 -11.56 3.77
CA PHE A 255 -0.72 -12.58 2.74
C PHE A 255 -1.81 -12.10 1.78
N PRO A 256 -1.53 -11.93 0.47
CA PRO A 256 -2.53 -11.48 -0.48
C PRO A 256 -3.64 -12.53 -0.64
N LEU A 257 -4.88 -12.09 -0.57
CA LEU A 257 -6.07 -12.86 -0.88
C LEU A 257 -6.56 -12.45 -2.27
N PHE A 258 -6.92 -13.45 -3.08
CA PHE A 258 -7.42 -13.25 -4.43
C PHE A 258 -8.92 -13.50 -4.47
N PHE A 259 -9.64 -12.65 -5.19
CA PHE A 259 -11.05 -12.90 -5.49
C PHE A 259 -11.15 -14.05 -6.47
N ASP A 260 -11.92 -15.08 -6.13
CA ASP A 260 -12.26 -16.12 -7.07
C ASP A 260 -13.29 -15.57 -8.05
N VAL A 261 -12.92 -15.43 -9.32
CA VAL A 261 -13.83 -14.96 -10.34
C VAL A 261 -14.75 -16.14 -10.64
N GLN A 262 -15.95 -16.12 -10.06
CA GLN A 262 -16.99 -17.04 -10.49
C GLN A 262 -17.31 -16.72 -11.96
N ASN A 263 -16.79 -17.54 -12.87
CA ASN A 263 -17.18 -17.51 -14.27
C ASN A 263 -18.67 -17.83 -14.32
N THR A 264 -19.50 -16.80 -14.44
CA THR A 264 -20.89 -16.95 -14.83
C THR A 264 -20.91 -17.38 -16.29
N GLU A 265 -21.09 -18.68 -16.54
CA GLU A 265 -21.56 -19.19 -17.85
C GLU A 265 -23.06 -18.91 -18.04
#